data_AF-A0A7J4M637-F1
#
_entry.id   AF-A0A7J4M637-F1
#
_cell.length_a   1.000
_cell.length_b   1.000
_cell.length_c   1.000
_cell.angle_alpha   90.00
_cell.angle_beta   90.00
_cell.angle_gamma   90.00
#
_symmetry.space_group_name_H-M   'P 1'
#
loop_
_entity.id
_entity.type
_entity.pdbx_description
1 polymer ?
#
loop_
_entity_poly.entity_id
_entity_poly.type
_entity_poly.pdbx_seq_one_letter_code
_entity_poly.pdbx_strand_id
1 'polypeptide(L)'
;MYGFMKFNISAIPSGATIKNATLHYYVGSNLSQPRNFEIYSVQDAGDTWNEASITWNNMPALENARASASFIPQANKWYALDLKPYISEEYSSRNKIVTLVFKASPPANTTNQWAIETEESSHVPFFRIEY
;
A
#
# COMPACT_ATOMS: atom_id res chain seq x y z
N MET A 1 -2.77 -5.17 -10.55
CA MET A 1 -3.55 -3.97 -10.19
C MET A 1 -2.64 -3.05 -9.41
N TYR A 2 -2.79 -1.73 -9.58
CA TYR A 2 -2.09 -0.71 -8.80
C TYR A 2 -3.13 0.09 -8.02
N GLY A 3 -2.89 0.29 -6.72
CA GLY A 3 -3.64 1.22 -5.89
C GLY A 3 -2.67 2.25 -5.33
N PHE A 4 -2.87 3.52 -5.67
CA PHE A 4 -2.07 4.63 -5.16
C PHE A 4 -2.74 5.18 -3.91
N MET A 5 -1.95 5.40 -2.86
CA MET A 5 -2.45 5.92 -1.59
C MET A 5 -1.46 6.94 -1.03
N LYS A 6 -1.99 7.99 -0.43
CA LYS A 6 -1.26 9.09 0.18
C LYS A 6 -1.74 9.31 1.61
N PHE A 7 -0.82 9.23 2.55
CA PHE A 7 -1.12 9.40 3.97
C PHE A 7 -0.32 10.57 4.54
N ASN A 8 -1.02 11.49 5.20
CA ASN A 8 -0.37 12.54 5.97
C ASN A 8 -0.15 12.05 7.40
N ILE A 9 1.11 11.83 7.79
CA ILE A 9 1.50 11.36 9.13
C ILE A 9 1.95 12.51 10.06
N SER A 10 1.68 13.76 9.68
CA SER A 10 2.04 14.94 10.49
C SER A 10 1.37 15.01 11.86
N ALA A 11 0.25 14.29 12.03
CA ALA A 11 -0.45 14.15 13.30
C ALA A 11 0.34 13.35 14.35
N ILE A 12 1.38 12.60 13.96
CA ILE A 12 2.24 11.87 14.91
C ILE A 12 3.10 12.90 15.68
N PRO A 13 3.03 12.93 17.03
CA PRO A 13 3.75 13.89 17.86
C PRO A 13 5.25 13.82 17.66
N SER A 14 5.92 14.97 17.54
CA SER A 14 7.38 15.05 17.43
C SER A 14 8.08 14.26 18.54
N GLY A 15 9.05 13.42 18.18
CA GLY A 15 9.78 12.56 19.12
C GLY A 15 9.07 11.25 19.49
N ALA A 16 7.88 10.98 18.95
CA ALA A 16 7.25 9.67 19.08
C ALA A 16 8.07 8.59 18.34
N THR A 17 8.06 7.37 18.89
CA THR A 17 8.74 6.21 18.30
C THR A 17 7.70 5.34 17.63
N ILE A 18 7.79 5.14 16.32
CA ILE A 18 6.89 4.25 15.59
C ILE A 18 7.07 2.81 16.10
N LYS A 19 6.08 2.29 16.82
CA LYS A 19 6.09 0.93 17.37
C LYS A 19 5.65 -0.08 16.32
N ASN A 20 4.62 0.26 15.55
CA ASN A 20 4.04 -0.58 14.52
C ASN A 20 3.45 0.29 13.38
N ALA A 21 3.53 -0.18 12.13
CA ALA A 21 2.82 0.44 11.03
C ALA A 21 2.43 -0.60 9.98
N THR A 22 1.13 -0.81 9.76
CA THR A 22 0.61 -1.87 8.89
C THR A 22 -0.42 -1.35 7.89
N LEU A 23 -0.31 -1.77 6.64
CA LEU A 23 -1.35 -1.57 5.64
C LEU A 23 -2.29 -2.78 5.63
N HIS A 24 -3.57 -2.52 5.83
CA HIS A 24 -4.62 -3.53 5.80
C HIS A 24 -5.35 -3.49 4.47
N TYR A 25 -5.55 -4.66 3.86
CA TYR A 25 -6.31 -4.84 2.63
C TYR A 25 -7.22 -6.07 2.72
N TYR A 26 -8.34 -6.03 2.01
CA TYR A 26 -9.34 -7.09 2.02
C TYR A 26 -9.26 -7.93 0.74
N VAL A 27 -9.34 -9.25 0.92
CA VAL A 27 -9.46 -10.20 -0.19
C VAL A 27 -10.89 -10.72 -0.21
N GLY A 28 -11.65 -10.39 -1.25
CA GLY A 28 -13.07 -10.73 -1.38
C GLY A 28 -13.34 -12.09 -2.03
N SER A 29 -12.39 -12.64 -2.79
CA SER A 29 -12.57 -13.90 -3.50
C SER A 29 -11.45 -14.90 -3.22
N ASN A 30 -11.81 -16.19 -3.32
CA ASN A 30 -10.85 -17.27 -3.09
C ASN A 30 -9.91 -17.31 -4.30
N LEU A 31 -8.62 -17.41 -4.01
CA LEU A 31 -7.63 -17.62 -5.04
C LEU A 31 -7.08 -19.04 -4.93
N SER A 32 -7.03 -19.73 -6.07
CA SER A 32 -6.49 -21.09 -6.18
C SER A 32 -4.99 -21.13 -6.43
N GLN A 33 -4.36 -19.96 -6.58
CA GLN A 33 -2.96 -19.79 -6.89
C GLN A 33 -2.35 -18.71 -5.99
N PRO A 34 -1.03 -18.74 -5.75
CA PRO A 34 -0.36 -17.70 -4.99
C PRO A 34 -0.62 -16.32 -5.59
N ARG A 35 -0.40 -15.27 -4.79
CA ARG A 35 -0.35 -13.88 -5.23
C ARG A 35 0.84 -13.21 -4.61
N ASN A 36 1.49 -12.36 -5.39
CA ASN A 36 2.50 -11.44 -4.90
C ASN A 36 1.79 -10.14 -4.55
N PHE A 37 1.98 -9.71 -3.31
CA PHE A 37 1.53 -8.45 -2.77
C PHE A 37 2.77 -7.62 -2.49
N GLU A 38 2.88 -6.48 -3.15
CA GLU A 38 4.06 -5.63 -3.12
C GLU A 38 3.63 -4.19 -2.81
N ILE A 39 4.42 -3.52 -1.97
CA ILE A 39 4.29 -2.08 -1.70
C ILE A 39 5.52 -1.41 -2.27
N TYR A 40 5.32 -0.34 -3.03
CA TYR A 40 6.39 0.51 -3.52
C TYR A 40 6.23 1.92 -2.97
N SER A 41 7.34 2.61 -2.72
CA SER A 41 7.32 4.06 -2.61
C SER A 41 7.23 4.70 -3.99
N VAL A 42 6.78 5.94 -4.04
CA VAL A 42 6.62 6.70 -5.28
C VAL A 42 7.72 7.74 -5.42
N GLN A 43 8.19 7.92 -6.66
CA GLN A 43 9.01 9.05 -7.07
C GLN A 43 8.11 10.28 -7.26
N ASP A 44 7.72 10.95 -6.18
CA ASP A 44 7.22 12.32 -6.30
C ASP A 44 7.82 13.19 -5.20
N ALA A 45 8.94 13.82 -5.55
CA ALA A 45 9.64 14.78 -4.71
C ALA A 45 8.81 16.07 -4.45
N GLY A 46 7.65 16.24 -5.12
CA GLY A 46 6.82 17.43 -5.02
C GLY A 46 5.46 17.24 -4.36
N ASP A 47 5.05 16.01 -4.01
CA ASP A 47 3.71 15.71 -3.47
C ASP A 47 2.56 16.30 -4.32
N THR A 48 2.76 16.46 -5.63
CA THR A 48 1.90 17.27 -6.50
C THR A 48 0.68 16.51 -7.02
N TRP A 49 0.71 15.18 -6.93
CA TRP A 49 -0.40 14.35 -7.36
C TRP A 49 -1.52 14.32 -6.31
N ASN A 50 -2.76 14.36 -6.80
CA ASN A 50 -3.99 14.16 -6.03
C ASN A 50 -4.59 12.80 -6.42
N GLU A 51 -4.98 11.98 -5.44
CA GLU A 51 -5.59 10.66 -5.63
C GLU A 51 -6.75 10.70 -6.63
N ALA A 52 -7.60 11.72 -6.55
CA ALA A 52 -8.75 11.89 -7.44
C ALA A 52 -8.38 12.22 -8.90
N SER A 53 -7.11 12.52 -9.19
CA SER A 53 -6.62 12.94 -10.51
C SER A 53 -5.65 11.95 -11.15
N ILE A 54 -5.32 10.85 -10.46
CA ILE A 54 -4.47 9.81 -11.04
C ILE A 54 -5.22 9.08 -12.14
N THR A 55 -4.58 9.04 -13.29
CA THR A 55 -4.86 8.22 -14.46
C THR A 55 -3.63 7.38 -14.74
N TRP A 56 -3.77 6.34 -15.54
CA TRP A 56 -2.62 5.54 -15.99
C TRP A 56 -1.51 6.39 -16.64
N ASN A 57 -1.85 7.52 -17.28
CA ASN A 57 -0.91 8.36 -18.02
C ASN A 57 -0.11 9.35 -17.15
N ASN A 58 -0.62 9.71 -15.97
CA ASN A 58 0.01 10.69 -15.07
C ASN A 58 0.32 10.09 -13.69
N MET A 59 0.24 8.76 -13.55
CA MET A 59 0.60 8.11 -12.30
C MET A 59 2.10 8.30 -12.05
N PRO A 60 2.49 8.69 -10.83
CA PRO A 60 3.89 8.77 -10.46
C PRO A 60 4.64 7.44 -10.64
N ALA A 61 5.94 7.52 -10.93
CA ALA A 61 6.77 6.32 -11.10
C ALA A 61 6.98 5.60 -9.75
N LEU A 62 7.04 4.28 -9.79
CA LEU A 62 7.43 3.45 -8.64
C LEU A 62 8.95 3.55 -8.46
N GLU A 63 9.42 3.71 -7.22
CA GLU A 63 10.84 3.62 -6.89
C GLU A 63 11.17 2.26 -6.25
N ASN A 64 11.16 2.23 -4.91
CA ASN A 64 11.73 1.15 -4.14
C ASN A 64 10.61 0.28 -3.58
N ALA A 65 10.79 -1.04 -3.65
CA ALA A 65 9.93 -1.97 -2.92
C ALA A 65 10.14 -1.75 -1.41
N ARG A 66 9.04 -1.52 -0.69
CA ARG A 66 9.01 -1.23 0.76
C ARG A 66 8.49 -2.40 1.58
N ALA A 67 7.65 -3.24 0.99
CA ALA A 67 7.21 -4.49 1.58
C ALA A 67 6.79 -5.47 0.48
N SER A 68 6.89 -6.76 0.75
CA SER A 68 6.40 -7.81 -0.13
C SER A 68 5.96 -9.04 0.64
N ALA A 69 4.88 -9.68 0.20
CA ALA A 69 4.46 -11.00 0.67
C ALA A 69 3.97 -11.85 -0.51
N SER A 70 4.18 -13.17 -0.44
CA SER A 70 3.66 -14.11 -1.43
C SER A 70 2.98 -15.28 -0.74
N PHE A 71 1.69 -15.46 -1.00
CA PHE A 71 0.89 -16.55 -0.41
C PHE A 71 -0.40 -16.76 -1.21
N ILE A 72 -1.12 -17.85 -0.93
CA ILE A 72 -2.47 -18.09 -1.45
C ILE A 72 -3.47 -17.46 -0.47
N PRO A 73 -4.14 -16.35 -0.81
CA PRO A 73 -5.08 -15.73 0.09
C PRO A 73 -6.41 -16.48 0.13
N GLN A 74 -7.05 -16.44 1.29
CA GLN A 74 -8.40 -16.93 1.54
C GLN A 74 -9.39 -15.79 1.27
N ALA A 75 -10.57 -16.13 0.74
CA ALA A 75 -11.66 -15.17 0.58
C ALA A 75 -12.12 -14.60 1.90
N ASN A 76 -12.76 -13.44 1.81
CA ASN A 76 -13.44 -12.71 2.85
C ASN A 76 -12.57 -12.43 4.08
N LYS A 77 -11.29 -12.08 3.85
CA LYS A 77 -10.30 -11.95 4.92
C LYS A 77 -9.44 -10.69 4.76
N TRP A 78 -9.18 -10.06 5.89
CA TRP A 78 -8.22 -8.97 6.00
C TRP A 78 -6.80 -9.51 6.11
N TYR A 79 -5.90 -8.90 5.36
CA TYR A 79 -4.47 -9.14 5.41
C TYR A 79 -3.75 -7.84 5.77
N ALA A 80 -2.53 -7.98 6.31
CA ALA A 80 -1.70 -6.87 6.72
C ALA A 80 -0.28 -7.01 6.15
N LEU A 81 0.29 -5.91 5.69
CA LEU A 81 1.71 -5.81 5.35
C LEU A 81 2.40 -4.87 6.34
N ASP A 82 3.53 -5.31 6.87
CA ASP A 82 4.38 -4.49 7.74
C ASP A 82 5.09 -3.43 6.89
N LEU A 83 4.87 -2.17 7.25
CA LEU A 83 5.48 -0.99 6.67
C LEU A 83 6.23 -0.16 7.72
N LYS A 84 6.38 -0.67 8.95
CA LYS A 84 7.13 0.01 10.02
C LYS A 84 8.48 0.56 9.58
N PRO A 85 9.38 -0.19 8.90
CA PRO A 85 10.68 0.37 8.51
C PRO A 85 10.51 1.58 7.58
N TYR A 86 9.60 1.49 6.61
CA TYR A 86 9.33 2.57 5.67
C TYR A 86 8.74 3.81 6.35
N ILE A 87 7.73 3.64 7.22
CA ILE A 87 7.15 4.76 7.95
C ILE A 87 8.14 5.41 8.91
N SER A 88 9.04 4.65 9.51
CA SER A 88 10.06 5.20 10.41
C SER A 88 11.06 6.09 9.64
N GLU A 89 11.42 5.71 8.41
CA GLU A 89 12.23 6.53 7.50
C GLU A 89 11.49 7.83 7.14
N GLU A 90 10.23 7.72 6.68
CA GLU A 90 9.43 8.89 6.28
C GLU A 90 9.07 9.82 7.44
N TYR A 91 8.86 9.27 8.63
CA TYR A 91 8.62 10.06 9.83
C TYR A 91 9.84 10.89 10.25
N SER A 92 11.04 10.39 9.92
CA SER A 92 12.29 11.13 10.09
C SER A 92 12.52 12.15 8.97
N SER A 93 11.70 12.14 7.92
CA SER A 93 11.74 13.08 6.80
C SER A 93 11.00 14.39 7.13
N ARG A 94 11.22 15.42 6.31
CA ARG A 94 10.67 16.76 6.55
C ARG A 94 9.19 16.90 6.17
N ASN A 95 8.70 16.19 5.14
CA ASN A 95 7.36 16.43 4.61
C ASN A 95 6.26 15.66 5.36
N LYS A 96 6.59 14.59 6.11
CA LYS A 96 5.65 13.72 6.81
C LYS A 96 4.47 13.26 5.93
N ILE A 97 4.69 13.16 4.62
CA ILE A 97 3.73 12.66 3.65
C ILE A 97 4.27 11.34 3.13
N VAL A 98 3.49 10.29 3.29
CA VAL A 98 3.82 8.95 2.84
C VAL A 98 3.01 8.66 1.59
N THR A 99 3.70 8.42 0.48
CA THR A 99 3.06 7.94 -0.74
C THR A 99 3.45 6.48 -0.99
N LEU A 100 2.44 5.63 -1.19
CA LEU A 100 2.64 4.22 -1.45
C LEU A 100 1.79 3.72 -2.62
N VAL A 101 2.32 2.73 -3.33
CA VAL A 101 1.59 1.98 -4.34
C VAL A 101 1.50 0.53 -3.93
N PHE A 102 0.27 0.08 -3.76
CA PHE A 102 -0.02 -1.33 -3.60
C PHE A 102 -0.15 -1.99 -4.97
N LYS A 103 0.67 -3.01 -5.18
CA LYS A 103 0.64 -3.83 -6.38
C LYS A 103 0.33 -5.26 -5.98
N ALA A 104 -0.75 -5.77 -6.54
CA ALA A 104 -1.05 -7.19 -6.48
C ALA A 104 -0.97 -7.80 -7.88
N SER A 105 -0.18 -8.87 -7.99
CA SER A 105 -0.01 -9.60 -9.24
C SER A 105 -0.09 -11.11 -9.04
N PRO A 106 -0.56 -11.85 -10.05
CA PRO A 106 -0.30 -13.28 -10.12
C PRO A 106 1.22 -13.56 -10.04
N PRO A 107 1.64 -14.75 -9.58
CA PRO A 107 3.00 -15.23 -9.81
C PRO A 107 3.26 -15.25 -11.31
N ALA A 108 4.52 -15.02 -11.70
CA ALA A 108 4.93 -14.89 -13.09
C ALA A 108 4.27 -15.98 -13.96
N ASN A 109 3.73 -15.58 -15.12
CA ASN A 109 3.10 -16.44 -16.12
C ASN A 109 1.73 -17.08 -15.74
N THR A 110 0.94 -16.49 -14.84
CA THR A 110 -0.44 -16.95 -14.57
C THR A 110 -1.51 -15.90 -14.90
N THR A 111 -2.71 -16.36 -15.27
CA THR A 111 -3.84 -15.52 -15.73
C THR A 111 -4.33 -14.58 -14.63
N ASN A 112 -4.68 -13.35 -15.03
CA ASN A 112 -5.23 -12.32 -14.16
C ASN A 112 -6.58 -12.76 -13.57
N GLN A 113 -6.61 -13.10 -12.28
CA GLN A 113 -7.84 -13.23 -11.50
C GLN A 113 -7.79 -12.21 -10.37
N TRP A 114 -8.65 -11.20 -10.48
CA TRP A 114 -8.79 -10.06 -9.56
C TRP A 114 -9.56 -10.49 -8.31
N ALA A 115 -8.98 -10.28 -7.13
CA ALA A 115 -9.56 -10.70 -5.85
C ALA A 115 -9.46 -9.66 -4.74
N ILE A 116 -8.93 -8.48 -5.06
CA ILE A 116 -8.72 -7.42 -4.09
C ILE A 116 -9.77 -6.37 -4.32
N GLU A 117 -10.53 -6.11 -3.27
CA GLU A 117 -11.54 -5.07 -3.28
C GLU A 117 -10.83 -3.71 -3.20
N THR A 118 -11.17 -2.81 -4.12
CA THR A 118 -10.67 -1.43 -4.19
C THR A 118 -11.71 -0.47 -3.62
N GLU A 119 -11.42 0.85 -3.63
CA GLU A 119 -12.27 1.93 -3.06
C GLU A 119 -13.74 1.98 -3.55
N GLU A 120 -14.08 1.15 -4.53
CA GLU A 120 -15.44 0.92 -5.06
C GLU A 120 -16.24 -0.14 -4.28
N SER A 121 -15.65 -0.74 -3.23
CA SER A 121 -16.29 -1.75 -2.37
C SER A 121 -16.48 -1.25 -0.94
N SER A 122 -17.36 -1.90 -0.16
CA SER A 122 -17.57 -1.63 1.26
C SER A 122 -16.32 -1.85 2.15
N HIS A 123 -15.22 -2.37 1.60
CA HIS A 123 -13.98 -2.68 2.31
C HIS A 123 -12.79 -1.85 1.78
N VAL A 124 -12.71 -0.61 2.24
CA VAL A 124 -11.64 0.32 1.87
C VAL A 124 -10.33 -0.07 2.58
N PRO A 125 -9.21 -0.25 1.85
CA PRO A 125 -7.90 -0.44 2.47
C PRO A 125 -7.55 0.69 3.42
N PHE A 126 -6.96 0.38 4.58
CA PHE A 126 -6.63 1.40 5.57
C PHE A 126 -5.26 1.18 6.19
N PHE A 127 -4.67 2.28 6.66
CA PHE A 127 -3.37 2.30 7.28
C PHE A 127 -3.48 2.44 8.81
N ARG A 128 -2.76 1.60 9.55
CA ARG A 128 -2.73 1.63 11.03
C ARG A 128 -1.31 1.89 11.51
N ILE A 129 -1.12 2.92 12.31
CA ILE A 129 0.16 3.27 12.93
C ILE A 129 0.00 3.32 14.44
N GLU A 130 0.94 2.73 15.16
CA GLU A 130 1.02 2.78 16.63
C GLU A 130 2.37 3.37 17.01
N TYR A 131 2.36 4.37 17.91
CA TYR A 131 3.55 5.14 18.32
C TYR A 131 3.60 5.38 19.83
#